data_AF-A0A562IU02-F1
#
_entry.id   AF-A0A562IU02-F1
#
_cell.length_a   1.000
_cell.length_b   1.000
_cell.length_c   1.000
_cell.angle_alpha   90.00
_cell.angle_beta   90.00
_cell.angle_gamma   90.00
#
_symmetry.space_group_name_H-M   'P 1'
#
loop_
_entity.id
_entity.type
_entity.pdbx_description
1 polymer ?
#
loop_
_entity_poly.entity_id
_entity_poly.type
_entity_poly.pdbx_seq_one_letter_code
_entity_poly.pdbx_strand_id
1 'polypeptide(L)'
;MRWEQLFADLEAQAADQEAAELDAEAASRSRAEIGRVHLADRLRGAVGTELVLTCAGVGDLTGRLVEVGGGLAAADRRAAA
;
A
#
# COMPACT_ATOMS: atom_id res chain seq x y z
N MET A 1 30.96 39.29 -5.54
CA MET A 1 32.02 38.50 -6.19
C MET A 1 31.39 37.25 -6.85
N ARG A 2 31.95 36.72 -7.95
CA ARG A 2 31.48 35.46 -8.59
C ARG A 2 31.50 34.25 -7.64
N TRP A 3 32.42 34.27 -6.69
CA TRP A 3 32.58 33.23 -5.68
C TRP A 3 31.43 33.19 -4.67
N GLU A 4 31.02 34.36 -4.16
CA GLU A 4 29.85 34.46 -3.25
C GLU A 4 28.57 33.96 -3.92
N GLN A 5 28.41 34.23 -5.22
CA GLN A 5 27.27 33.73 -6.00
C GLN A 5 27.28 32.20 -6.15
N LEU A 6 28.45 31.59 -6.31
CA LEU A 6 28.59 30.14 -6.38
C LEU A 6 28.25 29.47 -5.02
N PHE A 7 28.67 30.08 -3.90
CA PHE A 7 28.32 29.57 -2.57
C PHE A 7 26.83 29.67 -2.29
N ALA A 8 26.22 30.81 -2.62
CA ALA A 8 24.78 30.99 -2.48
C ALA A 8 23.98 29.98 -3.30
N ASP A 9 24.45 29.64 -4.50
CA ASP A 9 23.83 28.63 -5.37
C ASP A 9 23.99 27.21 -4.81
N LEU A 10 25.18 26.85 -4.30
CA LEU A 10 25.42 25.54 -3.67
C LEU A 10 24.66 25.37 -2.35
N GLU A 11 24.52 26.44 -1.55
CA GLU A 11 23.71 26.43 -0.32
C GLU A 11 22.22 26.28 -0.64
N ALA A 12 21.73 26.94 -1.69
CA ALA A 12 20.36 26.75 -2.16
C ALA A 12 20.11 25.32 -2.64
N GLN A 13 21.04 24.76 -3.43
CA GLN A 13 20.97 23.38 -3.90
C GLN A 13 20.99 22.35 -2.75
N ALA A 14 21.79 22.60 -1.71
CA ALA A 14 21.84 21.74 -0.52
C ALA A 14 20.52 21.78 0.26
N ALA A 15 19.93 22.97 0.43
CA ALA A 15 18.65 23.13 1.11
C ALA A 15 17.49 22.46 0.35
N ASP A 16 17.48 22.58 -0.98
CA ASP A 16 16.49 21.92 -1.84
C ASP A 16 16.60 20.39 -1.77
N GLN A 17 17.84 19.87 -1.72
CA GLN A 17 18.10 18.43 -1.60
C GLN A 17 17.64 17.89 -0.24
N GLU A 18 17.91 18.60 0.86
CA GLU A 18 17.47 18.23 2.21
C GLU A 18 15.92 18.23 2.32
N ALA A 19 15.27 19.23 1.73
CA ALA A 19 13.80 19.27 1.64
C ALA A 19 13.24 18.10 0.82
N ALA A 20 13.86 17.76 -0.31
CA ALA A 20 13.44 16.63 -1.15
C ALA A 20 13.63 15.28 -0.45
N GLU A 21 14.67 15.12 0.35
CA GLU A 21 14.90 13.91 1.16
C GLU A 21 13.84 13.76 2.25
N LEU A 22 13.54 14.83 2.98
CA LEU A 22 12.46 14.85 3.97
C LEU A 22 11.09 14.54 3.33
N ASP A 23 10.81 15.11 2.15
CA ASP A 23 9.59 14.85 1.40
C ASP A 23 9.53 13.41 0.88
N ALA A 24 10.66 12.82 0.48
CA ALA A 24 10.73 11.42 0.05
C ALA A 24 10.47 10.44 1.21
N GLU A 25 11.02 10.73 2.39
CA GLU A 25 10.76 9.98 3.62
C GLU A 25 9.30 10.10 4.07
N ALA A 26 8.75 11.32 4.01
CA ALA A 26 7.34 11.59 4.30
C ALA A 26 6.42 10.89 3.29
N ALA A 27 6.76 10.89 2.00
CA ALA A 27 5.99 10.22 0.96
C ALA A 27 6.08 8.69 1.06
N SER A 28 7.22 8.14 1.50
CA SER A 28 7.39 6.71 1.80
C SER A 28 6.49 6.27 2.97
N ARG A 29 6.50 7.05 4.07
CA ARG A 29 5.60 6.85 5.22
C ARG A 29 4.13 7.05 4.86
N SER A 30 3.81 8.06 4.06
CA SER A 30 2.45 8.38 3.62
C SER A 30 1.87 7.33 2.67
N ARG A 31 2.68 6.73 1.78
CA ARG A 31 2.24 5.61 0.92
C ARG A 31 1.94 4.33 1.73
N ALA A 32 2.69 4.06 2.79
CA ALA A 32 2.35 2.98 3.73
C ALA A 32 1.02 3.29 4.44
N GLU A 33 0.80 4.56 4.76
CA GLU A 33 -0.37 5.09 5.43
C GLU A 33 -1.59 5.39 4.51
N ILE A 34 -1.47 5.29 3.19
CA ILE A 34 -2.58 5.46 2.24
C ILE A 34 -3.13 4.10 1.77
N GLY A 35 -2.45 2.98 2.09
CA GLY A 35 -3.02 1.62 2.04
C GLY A 35 -4.05 1.32 3.16
N ARG A 36 -4.50 2.35 3.88
CA ARG A 36 -5.20 2.33 5.18
C ARG A 36 -6.60 1.71 5.25
N VAL A 37 -7.07 1.06 4.19
CA VAL A 37 -7.95 -0.09 4.41
C VAL A 37 -7.18 -1.29 3.93
N HIS A 38 -6.45 -1.91 4.86
CA HIS A 38 -5.71 -3.12 4.54
C HIS A 38 -6.68 -4.10 3.90
N LEU A 39 -6.20 -4.92 2.95
CA LEU A 39 -7.02 -5.96 2.37
C LEU A 39 -7.71 -6.80 3.47
N ALA A 40 -7.01 -7.03 4.59
CA ALA A 40 -7.58 -7.64 5.79
C ALA A 40 -8.79 -6.88 6.36
N ASP A 41 -8.75 -5.55 6.47
CA ASP A 41 -9.88 -4.73 6.95
C ASP A 41 -11.06 -4.75 5.98
N ARG A 42 -10.79 -4.71 4.66
CA ARG A 42 -11.83 -4.84 3.64
C ARG A 42 -12.53 -6.19 3.71
N LEU A 43 -11.75 -7.27 3.87
CA LEU A 43 -12.27 -8.63 4.01
C LEU A 43 -13.04 -8.79 5.32
N ARG A 44 -12.58 -8.21 6.44
CA ARG A 44 -13.34 -8.23 7.71
C ARG A 44 -14.74 -7.64 7.56
N GLY A 45 -14.89 -6.55 6.80
CA GLY A 45 -16.20 -5.96 6.49
C GLY A 45 -17.06 -6.80 5.53
N ALA A 46 -16.46 -7.77 4.82
CA ALA A 46 -17.13 -8.65 3.86
C ALA A 46 -17.35 -10.08 4.41
N VAL A 47 -17.10 -10.33 5.70
CA VAL A 47 -17.37 -11.64 6.30
C VAL A 47 -18.85 -11.99 6.14
N GLY A 48 -19.12 -13.21 5.70
CA GLY A 48 -20.46 -13.69 5.39
C GLY A 48 -20.96 -13.33 4.00
N THR A 49 -20.22 -12.56 3.18
CA THR A 49 -20.60 -12.29 1.78
C THR A 49 -19.91 -13.25 0.82
N GLU A 50 -20.47 -13.38 -0.39
CA GLU A 50 -19.85 -14.13 -1.48
C GLU A 50 -18.81 -13.24 -2.17
N LEU A 51 -17.63 -13.80 -2.43
CA LEU A 51 -16.50 -13.11 -3.05
C LEU A 51 -15.86 -14.00 -4.11
N VAL A 52 -15.22 -13.37 -5.08
CA VAL A 52 -14.33 -14.02 -6.05
C VAL A 52 -12.91 -13.57 -5.75
N LEU A 53 -12.01 -14.54 -5.54
CA LEU A 53 -10.59 -14.32 -5.28
C LEU A 53 -9.76 -14.93 -6.41
N THR A 54 -8.99 -14.12 -7.13
CA THR A 54 -8.02 -14.62 -8.11
C THR A 54 -6.72 -14.97 -7.40
N CYS A 55 -6.39 -16.26 -7.35
CA CYS A 55 -5.20 -16.78 -6.67
C CYS A 55 -4.16 -17.28 -7.67
N ALA A 56 -2.91 -16.83 -7.53
CA ALA A 56 -1.81 -17.31 -8.35
C ALA A 56 -1.64 -18.84 -8.18
N GLY A 57 -1.55 -19.57 -9.30
CA GLY A 57 -1.39 -21.03 -9.32
C GLY A 57 -2.67 -21.85 -9.09
N VAL A 58 -3.76 -21.22 -8.66
CA VAL A 58 -5.06 -21.90 -8.38
C VAL A 58 -6.18 -21.37 -9.29
N GLY A 59 -6.06 -20.14 -9.80
CA GLY A 59 -7.10 -19.49 -10.61
C GLY A 59 -8.15 -18.79 -9.74
N ASP A 60 -9.35 -18.63 -10.28
CA ASP A 60 -10.44 -17.95 -9.59
C ASP A 60 -11.14 -18.88 -8.59
N LEU A 61 -11.29 -18.40 -7.36
CA LEU A 61 -11.98 -19.06 -6.27
C LEU A 61 -13.23 -18.26 -5.91
N THR A 62 -14.39 -18.87 -6.11
CA THR A 62 -15.67 -18.31 -5.66
C THR A 62 -16.10 -18.99 -4.38
N GLY A 63 -16.47 -18.19 -3.39
CA GLY A 63 -16.89 -18.72 -2.10
C GLY A 63 -17.39 -17.68 -1.13
N ARG A 64 -17.97 -18.16 -0.03
CA ARG A 64 -18.39 -17.29 1.07
C ARG A 64 -17.23 -17.09 2.03
N LEU A 65 -16.90 -15.84 2.33
CA LEU A 65 -15.88 -15.52 3.31
C LEU A 65 -16.38 -15.87 4.72
N VAL A 66 -15.68 -16.77 5.41
CA VAL A 66 -16.06 -17.24 6.76
C VAL A 66 -15.24 -16.54 7.84
N GLU A 67 -13.94 -16.34 7.60
CA GLU A 67 -13.03 -15.78 8.60
C GLU A 67 -11.82 -15.10 7.94
N VAL A 68 -11.25 -14.11 8.63
CA VAL A 68 -10.02 -13.39 8.25
C VAL A 68 -9.07 -13.32 9.45
N GLY A 69 -7.87 -13.89 9.34
CA GLY A 69 -6.87 -13.88 10.42
C GLY A 69 -5.44 -13.84 9.90
N GLY A 70 -4.54 -13.09 10.56
CA GLY A 70 -3.08 -13.16 10.37
C GLY A 70 -2.48 -13.01 8.96
N GLY A 71 -3.26 -12.63 7.94
CA GLY A 71 -2.87 -12.61 6.52
C GLY A 71 -3.53 -13.69 5.64
N LEU A 72 -4.46 -14.46 6.20
CA LEU A 72 -5.15 -15.59 5.60
C LEU A 72 -6.66 -15.33 5.64
N ALA A 73 -7.39 -15.71 4.59
CA ALA A 73 -8.85 -15.65 4.53
C ALA A 73 -9.40 -17.02 4.17
N ALA A 74 -10.42 -17.49 4.89
CA ALA A 74 -11.07 -18.77 4.64
C ALA A 74 -12.36 -18.57 3.84
N ALA A 75 -12.49 -19.24 2.70
CA ALA A 75 -13.68 -19.22 1.86
C ALA A 75 -14.27 -20.63 1.72
N ASP A 76 -15.58 -20.77 1.89
CA ASP A 76 -16.28 -22.03 1.61
C ASP A 76 -16.47 -22.19 0.11
N ARG A 77 -16.04 -23.33 -0.46
CA ARG A 77 -16.05 -23.55 -1.90
C ARG A 77 -17.42 -24.05 -2.34
N ARG A 78 -18.13 -23.25 -3.12
CA ARG A 78 -19.19 -23.78 -3.98
C ARG A 78 -18.62 -24.11 -5.35
N ALA A 79 -18.84 -25.34 -5.81
CA ALA A 79 -18.61 -25.68 -7.20
C ALA A 79 -19.48 -24.79 -8.08
N ALA A 80 -18.87 -24.13 -9.07
CA ALA A 80 -19.63 -23.48 -10.13
C ALA A 80 -20.49 -24.57 -10.80
N ALA A 81 -21.80 -24.30 -10.90
CA ALA A 81 -22.75 -25.17 -11.60
C ALA A 81 -22.45 -25.23 -13.10
#